data_AF-A0A959GJU3-F1
#
_entry.id   AF-A0A959GJU3-F1
#
_cell.length_a   1.000
_cell.length_b   1.000
_cell.length_c   1.000
_cell.angle_alpha   90.00
_cell.angle_beta   90.00
_cell.angle_gamma   90.00
#
_symmetry.space_group_name_H-M   'P 1'
#
loop_
_entity.id
_entity.type
_entity.pdbx_description
1 polymer ?
#
loop_
_entity_poly.entity_id
_entity_poly.type
_entity_poly.pdbx_seq_one_letter_code
_entity_poly.pdbx_strand_id
1 'polypeptide(L)'
;MENIRKPPAVKFSHFLEKFPEVVLPVTLAEEAHHAFSLNNPPLPPLMIEQFILPLEDQGVDDYTEFVPCMRIPDTKEFYAIIYWRAGLLNYQYTLACFTKKGELIDKRVIAGTLSDGDTLTTSVATIDEDWAIYVVSGQAGAHEKEYDPASSTAYQLELLPEGKIIDVKIE
;
A
#
# COMPACT_ATOMS: atom_id res chain seq x y z
N MET A 1 -14.66 27.78 -31.56
CA MET A 1 -14.81 27.40 -30.15
C MET A 1 -14.46 25.93 -30.07
N GLU A 2 -13.26 25.59 -29.63
CA GLU A 2 -12.87 24.20 -29.39
C GLU A 2 -13.74 23.62 -28.28
N ASN A 3 -14.48 22.56 -28.59
CA ASN A 3 -15.12 21.73 -27.58
C ASN A 3 -14.01 20.99 -26.84
N ILE A 4 -13.51 21.59 -25.76
CA ILE A 4 -12.60 20.92 -24.83
C ILE A 4 -13.42 19.81 -24.17
N ARG A 5 -13.34 18.59 -24.72
CA ARG A 5 -13.90 17.40 -24.06
C ARG A 5 -13.10 17.24 -22.77
N LYS A 6 -13.77 17.39 -21.61
CA LYS A 6 -13.16 17.02 -20.34
C LYS A 6 -12.70 15.56 -20.45
N PRO A 7 -11.46 15.23 -20.04
CA PRO A 7 -11.02 13.85 -20.01
C PRO A 7 -12.00 13.02 -19.16
N PRO A 8 -12.20 11.73 -19.51
CA PRO A 8 -13.06 10.86 -18.72
C PRO A 8 -12.54 10.82 -17.28
N ALA A 9 -13.43 11.04 -16.31
CA ALA A 9 -13.09 11.03 -14.88
C ALA A 9 -13.80 9.85 -14.22
N VAL A 10 -13.06 9.07 -13.42
CA VAL A 10 -13.62 7.98 -12.64
C VAL A 10 -14.12 8.53 -11.31
N LYS A 11 -15.31 8.10 -10.87
CA LYS A 11 -15.81 8.43 -9.54
C LYS A 11 -14.99 7.70 -8.49
N PHE A 12 -14.65 8.37 -7.40
CA PHE A 12 -13.91 7.75 -6.29
C PHE A 12 -14.61 6.51 -5.73
N SER A 13 -15.95 6.47 -5.69
CA SER A 13 -16.70 5.28 -5.28
C SER A 13 -16.40 4.04 -6.14
N HIS A 14 -16.27 4.20 -7.46
CA HIS A 14 -15.94 3.08 -8.35
C HIS A 14 -14.49 2.60 -8.17
N PHE A 15 -13.59 3.50 -7.74
CA PHE A 15 -12.24 3.13 -7.34
C PHE A 15 -12.27 2.31 -6.05
N LEU A 16 -13.03 2.75 -5.03
CA LEU A 16 -13.20 2.01 -3.78
C LEU A 16 -13.83 0.62 -3.94
N GLU A 17 -14.71 0.44 -4.92
CA GLU A 17 -15.32 -0.86 -5.25
C GLU A 17 -14.30 -1.92 -5.69
N LYS A 18 -13.08 -1.52 -6.08
CA LYS A 18 -11.99 -2.45 -6.40
C LYS A 18 -11.33 -3.07 -5.18
N PHE A 19 -11.56 -2.49 -4.01
CA PHE A 19 -10.92 -2.92 -2.76
C PHE A 19 -11.94 -3.68 -1.91
N PRO A 20 -11.85 -5.02 -1.83
CA PRO A 20 -12.71 -5.79 -0.95
C PRO A 20 -12.45 -5.40 0.50
N GLU A 21 -13.50 -5.39 1.31
CA GLU A 21 -13.36 -5.22 2.74
C GLU A 21 -12.79 -6.50 3.36
N VAL A 22 -11.83 -6.36 4.27
CA VAL A 22 -11.17 -7.48 4.93
C VAL A 22 -11.69 -7.66 6.36
N VAL A 23 -11.56 -8.86 6.89
CA VAL A 23 -11.71 -9.14 8.32
C VAL A 23 -10.33 -9.05 8.96
N LEU A 24 -10.20 -8.23 10.01
CA LEU A 24 -8.97 -8.11 10.79
C LEU A 24 -8.91 -9.22 11.86
N PRO A 25 -7.70 -9.69 12.25
CA PRO A 25 -6.39 -9.19 11.83
C PRO A 25 -5.98 -9.74 10.46
N VAL A 26 -5.09 -9.01 9.77
CA VAL A 26 -4.53 -9.45 8.48
C VAL A 26 -3.01 -9.25 8.46
N THR A 27 -2.31 -10.22 7.87
CA THR A 27 -0.85 -10.15 7.69
C THR A 27 -0.50 -10.05 6.20
N LEU A 28 0.27 -9.01 5.86
CA LEU A 28 0.89 -8.78 4.56
C LEU A 28 2.31 -9.35 4.58
N ALA A 29 2.41 -10.66 4.33
CA ALA A 29 3.70 -11.35 4.16
C ALA A 29 4.20 -11.28 2.72
N GLU A 30 5.45 -11.70 2.48
CA GLU A 30 6.04 -11.78 1.14
C GLU A 30 5.11 -12.55 0.20
N GLU A 31 4.71 -13.78 0.53
CA GLU A 31 3.84 -14.63 -0.31
C GLU A 31 2.42 -14.09 -0.57
N ALA A 32 1.97 -13.05 0.15
CA ALA A 32 0.63 -12.51 -0.02
C ALA A 32 0.43 -11.91 -1.43
N HIS A 33 1.49 -11.49 -2.11
CA HIS A 33 1.37 -10.88 -3.43
C HIS A 33 0.90 -11.88 -4.48
N HIS A 34 1.35 -13.15 -4.41
CA HIS A 34 0.87 -14.21 -5.29
C HIS A 34 -0.65 -14.39 -5.17
N ALA A 35 -1.20 -14.34 -3.95
CA ALA A 35 -2.64 -14.41 -3.74
C ALA A 35 -3.37 -13.19 -4.30
N PHE A 36 -2.84 -11.97 -4.13
CA PHE A 36 -3.47 -10.76 -4.67
C PHE A 36 -3.40 -10.70 -6.20
N SER A 37 -2.26 -11.01 -6.83
CA SER A 37 -2.12 -11.05 -8.29
C SER A 37 -3.05 -12.05 -8.95
N LEU A 38 -3.31 -13.19 -8.29
CA LEU A 38 -4.20 -14.22 -8.83
C LEU A 38 -5.68 -13.86 -8.68
N ASN A 39 -6.06 -13.18 -7.61
CA ASN A 39 -7.46 -12.98 -7.25
C ASN A 39 -7.99 -11.57 -7.57
N ASN A 40 -7.12 -10.56 -7.61
CA ASN A 40 -7.50 -9.17 -7.81
C ASN A 40 -6.91 -8.67 -9.14
N PRO A 41 -7.74 -8.31 -10.14
CA PRO A 41 -7.22 -7.77 -11.38
C PRO A 41 -6.51 -6.43 -11.14
N PRO A 42 -5.42 -6.13 -11.88
CA PRO A 42 -4.78 -4.82 -11.82
C PRO A 42 -5.77 -3.68 -12.04
N LEU A 43 -5.50 -2.54 -11.39
CA LEU A 43 -6.30 -1.35 -11.54
C LEU A 43 -6.31 -0.87 -13.01
N PRO A 44 -7.45 -0.43 -13.55
CA PRO A 44 -7.50 0.18 -14.87
C PRO A 44 -6.61 1.44 -14.95
N PRO A 45 -5.98 1.73 -16.12
CA PRO A 45 -5.08 2.87 -16.27
C PRO A 45 -5.67 4.21 -15.80
N LEU A 46 -6.93 4.48 -16.11
CA LEU A 46 -7.59 5.72 -15.71
C LEU A 46 -7.76 5.86 -14.18
N MET A 47 -7.91 4.75 -13.45
CA MET A 47 -7.94 4.77 -11.99
C MET A 47 -6.54 4.99 -11.41
N ILE A 48 -5.51 4.39 -12.04
CA ILE A 48 -4.11 4.58 -11.67
C ILE A 48 -3.73 6.06 -11.83
N GLU A 49 -3.97 6.63 -13.01
CA GLU A 49 -3.68 8.03 -13.32
C GLU A 49 -4.35 9.01 -12.35
N GLN A 50 -5.62 8.74 -11.98
CA GLN A 50 -6.39 9.68 -11.17
C GLN A 50 -6.14 9.54 -9.66
N PHE A 51 -5.89 8.32 -9.16
CA PHE A 51 -5.91 8.05 -7.71
C PHE A 51 -4.62 7.43 -7.16
N ILE A 52 -3.78 6.80 -7.98
CA ILE A 52 -2.55 6.14 -7.52
C ILE A 52 -1.32 6.98 -7.85
N LEU A 53 -1.12 7.38 -9.12
CA LEU A 53 0.07 8.15 -9.51
C LEU A 53 0.26 9.45 -8.70
N PRO A 54 -0.80 10.21 -8.33
CA PRO A 54 -0.62 11.37 -7.46
C PRO A 54 -0.08 11.04 -6.06
N LEU A 55 -0.11 9.78 -5.66
CA LEU A 55 0.44 9.28 -4.40
C LEU A 55 1.87 8.76 -4.56
N GLU A 56 2.35 8.50 -5.77
CA GLU A 56 3.68 7.94 -5.99
C GLU A 56 4.69 9.09 -6.15
N ASP A 57 5.51 9.32 -5.13
CA ASP A 57 6.49 10.42 -5.11
C ASP A 57 7.67 10.18 -6.07
N GLN A 58 7.84 8.93 -6.51
CA GLN A 58 8.89 8.46 -7.41
C GLN A 58 8.25 8.06 -8.74
N GLY A 59 8.95 8.30 -9.84
CA GLY A 59 8.53 7.83 -11.16
C GLY A 59 8.11 6.36 -11.13
N VAL A 60 6.97 6.08 -11.73
CA VAL A 60 6.46 4.73 -11.94
C VAL A 60 6.91 4.32 -13.33
N ASP A 61 7.54 3.15 -13.45
CA ASP A 61 7.95 2.65 -14.76
C ASP A 61 6.74 2.10 -15.53
N ASP A 62 6.89 1.96 -16.85
CA ASP A 62 5.82 1.48 -17.73
C ASP A 62 5.42 0.01 -17.49
N TYR A 63 6.18 -0.72 -16.66
CA TYR A 63 5.95 -2.12 -16.33
C TYR A 63 5.36 -2.32 -14.93
N THR A 64 5.14 -1.23 -14.19
CA THR A 64 4.64 -1.29 -12.83
C THR A 64 3.13 -1.48 -12.87
N GLU A 65 2.67 -2.60 -12.31
CA GLU A 65 1.25 -2.84 -12.11
C GLU A 65 0.83 -2.39 -10.71
N PHE A 66 -0.40 -1.89 -10.59
CA PHE A 66 -1.01 -1.61 -9.30
C PHE A 66 -2.19 -2.54 -9.09
N VAL A 67 -2.11 -3.37 -8.05
CA VAL A 67 -3.15 -4.34 -7.71
C VAL A 67 -3.90 -3.83 -6.49
N PRO A 68 -5.25 -3.72 -6.53
CA PRO A 68 -6.01 -3.38 -5.35
C PRO A 68 -6.03 -4.58 -4.42
N CYS A 69 -5.64 -4.43 -3.14
CA CYS A 69 -5.59 -5.57 -2.22
C CYS A 69 -6.86 -5.64 -1.37
N MET A 70 -7.09 -4.61 -0.55
CA MET A 70 -8.19 -4.57 0.41
C MET A 70 -8.46 -3.17 0.93
N ARG A 71 -9.55 -3.01 1.68
CA ARG A 71 -9.82 -1.82 2.50
C ARG A 71 -10.04 -2.20 3.96
N ILE A 72 -9.64 -1.32 4.86
CA ILE A 72 -9.83 -1.47 6.31
C ILE A 72 -11.31 -1.21 6.66
N PRO A 73 -11.96 -2.09 7.43
CA PRO A 73 -13.35 -1.91 7.85
C PRO A 73 -13.50 -0.79 8.90
N ASP A 74 -14.76 -0.39 9.15
CA ASP A 74 -15.15 0.49 10.27
C ASP A 74 -14.50 1.88 10.37
N THR A 75 -13.85 2.37 9.31
CA THR A 75 -13.18 3.69 9.28
C THR A 75 -14.12 4.90 9.28
N LYS A 76 -15.44 4.69 9.22
CA LYS A 76 -16.60 5.64 9.28
C LYS A 76 -16.44 7.00 8.59
N GLU A 77 -15.52 7.84 9.04
CA GLU A 77 -15.24 9.20 8.58
C GLU A 77 -14.24 9.28 7.40
N PHE A 78 -13.43 8.24 7.19
CA PHE A 78 -12.47 8.17 6.08
C PHE A 78 -12.56 6.82 5.35
N TYR A 79 -11.69 6.60 4.37
CA TYR A 79 -11.47 5.30 3.74
C TYR A 79 -9.98 4.97 3.79
N ALA A 80 -9.61 3.81 4.31
CA ALA A 80 -8.25 3.29 4.24
C ALA A 80 -8.20 2.13 3.25
N ILE A 81 -7.36 2.24 2.23
CA ILE A 81 -7.14 1.20 1.23
C ILE A 81 -5.70 0.74 1.26
N ILE A 82 -5.49 -0.51 0.88
CA ILE A 82 -4.18 -1.10 0.66
C ILE A 82 -4.11 -1.52 -0.80
N TYR A 83 -3.11 -1.00 -1.51
CA TYR A 83 -2.76 -1.44 -2.85
C TYR A 83 -1.33 -1.95 -2.88
N TRP A 84 -1.06 -2.86 -3.80
CA TRP A 84 0.25 -3.42 -4.06
C TRP A 84 0.82 -2.83 -5.34
N ARG A 85 2.03 -2.27 -5.25
CA ARG A 85 2.85 -1.85 -6.38
C ARG A 85 3.74 -3.03 -6.79
N ALA A 86 3.56 -3.51 -8.02
CA ALA A 86 4.33 -4.61 -8.59
C ALA A 86 5.37 -4.07 -9.59
N GLY A 87 6.47 -3.53 -9.08
CA GLY A 87 7.60 -3.07 -9.88
C GLY A 87 8.76 -4.08 -9.88
N LEU A 88 9.76 -3.87 -10.74
CA LEU A 88 10.94 -4.74 -10.77
C LEU A 88 11.78 -4.56 -9.50
N LEU A 89 11.91 -5.62 -8.69
CA LEU A 89 12.62 -5.62 -7.39
C LEU A 89 12.10 -4.55 -6.40
N ASN A 90 10.89 -4.05 -6.64
CA ASN A 90 10.23 -3.05 -5.81
C ASN A 90 8.75 -3.42 -5.70
N TYR A 91 8.43 -4.16 -4.65
CA TYR A 91 7.11 -4.73 -4.39
C TYR A 91 6.59 -4.13 -3.09
N GLN A 92 5.65 -3.20 -3.14
CA GLN A 92 5.28 -2.43 -1.94
C GLN A 92 3.78 -2.47 -1.69
N TYR A 93 3.41 -2.71 -0.44
CA TYR A 93 2.05 -2.50 0.05
C TYR A 93 1.96 -1.12 0.68
N THR A 94 1.14 -0.27 0.07
CA THR A 94 0.87 1.07 0.57
C THR A 94 -0.50 1.13 1.19
N LEU A 95 -0.57 1.52 2.47
CA LEU A 95 -1.79 1.95 3.14
C LEU A 95 -2.00 3.43 2.81
N ALA A 96 -3.11 3.76 2.16
CA ALA A 96 -3.50 5.13 1.82
C ALA A 96 -4.88 5.45 2.39
N CYS A 97 -4.96 6.59 3.09
CA CYS A 97 -6.16 7.07 3.75
C CYS A 97 -6.72 8.28 3.00
N PHE A 98 -8.03 8.28 2.75
CA PHE A 98 -8.71 9.31 1.98
C PHE A 98 -9.94 9.86 2.72
N THR A 99 -10.24 11.13 2.49
CA THR A 99 -11.52 11.72 2.90
C THR A 99 -12.67 11.07 2.12
N LYS A 100 -13.90 11.27 2.57
CA LYS A 100 -15.10 10.82 1.81
C LYS A 100 -15.20 11.41 0.40
N LYS A 101 -14.46 12.49 0.11
CA LYS A 101 -14.40 13.12 -1.21
C LYS A 101 -13.30 12.56 -2.10
N GLY A 102 -12.46 11.65 -1.60
CA GLY A 102 -11.33 11.09 -2.33
C GLY A 102 -10.06 11.95 -2.29
N GLU A 103 -9.96 12.86 -1.32
CA GLU A 103 -8.73 13.63 -1.08
C GLU A 103 -7.80 12.84 -0.16
N LEU A 104 -6.51 12.78 -0.47
CA LEU A 104 -5.52 12.09 0.37
C LEU A 104 -5.41 12.75 1.75
N ILE A 105 -5.49 11.95 2.81
CA ILE A 105 -5.23 12.35 4.20
C ILE A 105 -3.80 12.00 4.60
N ASP A 106 -3.41 10.75 4.33
CA ASP A 106 -2.10 10.20 4.68
C ASP A 106 -1.79 8.92 3.89
N LYS A 107 -0.51 8.54 3.81
CA LYS A 107 -0.08 7.26 3.23
C LYS A 107 1.21 6.75 3.84
N ARG A 108 1.36 5.43 3.89
CA ARG A 108 2.59 4.77 4.33
C ARG A 108 2.80 3.46 3.58
N VAL A 109 4.02 3.21 3.15
CA VAL A 109 4.45 1.85 2.76
C VAL A 109 4.61 1.06 4.05
N ILE A 110 3.85 -0.04 4.20
CA ILE A 110 3.80 -0.81 5.43
C ILE A 110 4.43 -2.20 5.30
N ALA A 111 4.49 -2.76 4.09
CA ALA A 111 5.08 -4.08 3.84
C ALA A 111 5.64 -4.18 2.42
N GLY A 112 6.40 -5.24 2.17
CA GLY A 112 6.93 -5.58 0.86
C GLY A 112 8.46 -5.55 0.80
N THR A 113 8.98 -5.58 -0.42
CA THR A 113 10.40 -5.71 -0.74
C THR A 113 10.88 -4.48 -1.51
N LEU A 114 11.90 -3.81 -0.98
CA LEU A 114 12.54 -2.65 -1.60
C LEU A 114 14.03 -2.94 -1.81
N SER A 115 14.52 -2.72 -3.03
CA SER A 115 15.94 -2.72 -3.33
C SER A 115 16.42 -1.30 -3.61
N ASP A 116 17.52 -0.88 -2.97
CA ASP A 116 18.22 0.38 -3.29
C ASP A 116 19.46 0.16 -4.19
N GLY A 117 19.67 -1.07 -4.67
CA GLY A 117 20.80 -1.47 -5.50
C GLY A 117 21.89 -2.20 -4.73
N ASP A 118 22.07 -1.89 -3.43
CA ASP A 118 23.08 -2.51 -2.57
C ASP A 118 22.42 -3.38 -1.48
N THR A 119 21.24 -3.00 -1.02
CA THR A 119 20.50 -3.63 0.08
C THR A 119 19.09 -3.99 -0.36
N LEU A 120 18.68 -5.21 -0.01
CA LEU A 120 17.31 -5.67 -0.11
C LEU A 120 16.65 -5.58 1.27
N THR A 121 15.65 -4.71 1.40
CA THR A 121 14.83 -4.61 2.61
C THR A 121 13.51 -5.33 2.37
N THR A 122 13.18 -6.30 3.22
CA THR A 122 11.91 -7.03 3.20
C THR A 122 11.12 -6.70 4.45
N SER A 123 9.83 -6.41 4.32
CA SER A 123 8.96 -6.00 5.41
C SER A 123 7.67 -6.80 5.41
N VAL A 124 7.26 -7.25 6.59
CA VAL A 124 5.95 -7.88 6.84
C VAL A 124 5.16 -6.98 7.78
N ALA A 125 3.89 -6.73 7.45
CA ALA A 125 2.99 -5.98 8.33
C ALA A 125 1.84 -6.87 8.82
N THR A 126 1.46 -6.73 10.09
CA THR A 126 0.19 -7.24 10.60
C THR A 126 -0.65 -6.08 11.08
N ILE A 127 -1.89 -6.00 10.60
CA ILE A 127 -2.88 -5.00 11.01
C ILE A 127 -3.89 -5.69 11.90
N ASP A 128 -4.04 -5.23 13.13
CA ASP A 128 -4.99 -5.78 14.11
C ASP A 128 -6.35 -5.05 14.09
N GLU A 129 -7.29 -5.57 14.87
CA GLU A 129 -8.66 -5.08 14.98
C GLU A 129 -8.78 -3.65 15.52
N ASP A 130 -7.78 -3.19 16.29
CA ASP A 130 -7.70 -1.82 16.84
C ASP A 130 -6.95 -0.86 15.91
N TRP A 131 -6.62 -1.32 14.69
CA TRP A 131 -5.85 -0.62 13.67
C TRP A 131 -4.41 -0.28 14.06
N ALA A 132 -3.84 -1.02 15.00
CA ALA A 132 -2.39 -1.05 15.19
C ALA A 132 -1.74 -1.91 14.10
N ILE A 133 -0.62 -1.43 13.59
CA ILE A 133 0.10 -2.01 12.46
C ILE A 133 1.51 -2.35 12.94
N TYR A 134 1.78 -3.63 13.11
CA TYR A 134 3.10 -4.14 13.50
C TYR A 134 3.91 -4.45 12.25
N VAL A 135 5.03 -3.76 12.07
CA VAL A 135 5.92 -3.96 10.92
C VAL A 135 7.23 -4.56 11.41
N VAL A 136 7.63 -5.66 10.78
CA VAL A 136 8.94 -6.28 10.97
C VAL A 136 9.68 -6.22 9.64
N SER A 137 10.86 -5.60 9.65
CA SER A 137 11.71 -5.41 8.48
C SER A 137 13.06 -6.10 8.67
N GLY A 138 13.51 -6.87 7.69
CA GLY A 138 14.85 -7.44 7.63
C GLY A 138 15.62 -6.93 6.43
N GLN A 139 16.95 -6.81 6.57
CA GLN A 139 17.84 -6.37 5.50
C GLN A 139 18.86 -7.45 5.16
N ALA A 140 19.10 -7.64 3.86
CA ALA A 140 20.16 -8.48 3.33
C ALA A 140 20.94 -7.73 2.24
N GLY A 141 22.23 -8.00 2.09
CA GLY A 141 22.98 -7.48 0.95
C GLY A 141 22.43 -8.04 -0.36
N ALA A 142 22.29 -7.23 -1.41
CA ALA A 142 21.70 -7.63 -2.70
C ALA A 142 22.43 -8.81 -3.38
N HIS A 143 23.66 -9.10 -2.96
CA HIS A 143 24.51 -10.20 -3.44
C HIS A 143 24.78 -11.31 -2.41
N GLU A 144 24.29 -11.16 -1.18
CA GLU A 144 24.48 -12.13 -0.11
C GLU A 144 23.23 -13.00 0.05
N LYS A 145 23.43 -14.32 0.13
CA LYS A 145 22.33 -15.30 0.26
C LYS A 145 21.87 -15.51 1.70
N GLU A 146 22.59 -14.97 2.67
CA GLU A 146 22.31 -15.19 4.08
C GLU A 146 21.58 -13.97 4.66
N TYR A 147 20.34 -14.21 5.06
CA TYR A 147 19.57 -13.29 5.89
C TYR A 147 20.25 -13.17 7.27
N ASP A 148 20.52 -11.95 7.72
CA ASP A 148 21.03 -11.69 9.07
C ASP A 148 19.86 -11.33 10.00
N PRO A 149 19.42 -12.23 10.91
CA PRO A 149 18.37 -11.92 11.86
C PRO A 149 18.71 -10.75 12.79
N ALA A 150 19.99 -10.44 13.00
CA ALA A 150 20.44 -9.33 13.84
C ALA A 150 20.20 -7.96 13.20
N SER A 151 19.95 -7.89 11.88
CA SER A 151 19.61 -6.65 11.17
C SER A 151 18.11 -6.33 11.19
N SER A 152 17.30 -7.20 11.80
CA SER A 152 15.85 -7.05 11.80
C SER A 152 15.40 -5.94 12.74
N THR A 153 14.55 -5.04 12.24
CA THR A 153 13.92 -3.96 13.00
C THR A 153 12.43 -4.20 13.07
N ALA A 154 11.85 -3.97 14.24
CA ALA A 154 10.41 -3.98 14.44
C ALA A 154 9.96 -2.61 14.92
N TYR A 155 8.86 -2.12 14.35
CA TYR A 155 8.23 -0.88 14.77
C TYR A 155 6.72 -1.01 14.62
N GLN A 156 6.00 -0.11 15.30
CA GLN A 156 4.56 -0.08 15.30
C GLN A 156 4.07 1.25 14.72
N LEU A 157 3.04 1.17 13.90
CA LEU A 157 2.25 2.31 13.45
C LEU A 157 0.84 2.19 14.03
N GLU A 158 0.14 3.32 14.09
CA GLU A 158 -1.27 3.37 14.44
C GLU A 158 -2.02 4.20 13.40
N LEU A 159 -3.17 3.67 12.94
CA LEU A 159 -4.10 4.41 12.11
C LEU A 159 -5.15 5.08 13.01
N LEU A 160 -5.11 6.41 13.06
CA LEU A 160 -5.99 7.21 13.89
C LEU A 160 -7.41 7.35 13.29
N PRO A 161 -8.44 7.66 14.11
CA PRO A 161 -9.82 7.85 13.64
C PRO A 161 -10.03 8.92 12.56
N GLU A 162 -9.11 9.88 12.45
CA GLU A 162 -9.09 10.90 11.39
C GLU A 162 -8.39 10.46 10.09
N GLY A 163 -7.87 9.23 10.04
CA GLY A 163 -7.14 8.68 8.89
C GLY A 163 -5.65 9.05 8.84
N LYS A 164 -5.09 9.56 9.94
CA LYS A 164 -3.65 9.82 10.07
C LYS A 164 -2.90 8.56 10.48
N ILE A 165 -1.69 8.39 9.95
CA ILE A 165 -0.82 7.24 10.28
C ILE A 165 0.37 7.77 11.07
N ILE A 166 0.55 7.28 12.30
CA ILE A 166 1.64 7.75 13.18
C ILE A 166 2.56 6.59 13.58
N ASP A 167 3.85 6.88 13.77
CA ASP A 167 4.77 5.94 14.41
C ASP A 167 4.52 5.92 15.94
N VAL A 168 4.34 4.73 16.49
CA VAL A 168 4.20 4.52 17.94
C VAL A 168 5.59 4.32 18.53
N LYS A 169 5.96 5.18 19.48
CA LYS A 169 7.19 4.98 20.26
C LYS A 169 6.96 3.86 21.26
N ILE A 170 7.69 2.77 21.11
CA ILE A 170 7.75 1.70 22.10
C ILE A 170 8.76 2.17 23.17
N GLU A 171 8.27 2.52 24.36
CA GLU A 171 9.10 2.82 25.55
C GLU A 171 9.60 1.55 26.23
#